data_AF-A0A3C0S242-F1
#
_entry.id   AF-A0A3C0S242-F1
#
_cell.length_a   1.000
_cell.length_b   1.000
_cell.length_c   1.000
_cell.angle_alpha   90.00
_cell.angle_beta   90.00
_cell.angle_gamma   90.00
#
_symmetry.space_group_name_H-M   'P 1'
#
loop_
_entity.id
_entity.type
_entity.pdbx_description
1 polymer ?
#
loop_
_entity_poly.entity_id
_entity_poly.type
_entity_poly.pdbx_seq_one_letter_code
_entity_poly.pdbx_strand_id
1 'polypeptide(L)'
;IGSYDVANQHFSNFNFRSPESQQPLTVYDFVNDKEGTWWMTDPDKSFLYRKKPLGPIEMVSVLDAQGKKMKLEVEALYVNNQDQLCLISHQGFFVVNPHTLKVLKHYVLKDASYSTNYLCSYTVTSNGEVWFGTLGKGVNVLKRDGTYVNYNVNNGFPAKMVFGILEDVATKNIWLSTSDGLFCFNWKSSKFEKARFYQENNIGSFYIHAAYKTSRGEMLFGGTNGFLLFDPAYLNKNLQKPKVFFTGFLVNNKLVKPADGSSVLTKDIGSLSNQKEDKIRLSSSQSNVEIKFSANSYLSAEKNQFAYRMLGLGEDWQISHANQKSVQFLNLSGGDYIFEIKASNNDGLWGDQISRLYIHVDPPFFLSWWAYCCYAALVSALLFFIMRYYSNK
;
A
#
# COMPACT_ATOMS: atom_id res chain seq x y z
N ILE A 1 19.23 -30.16 -13.02
CA ILE A 1 18.19 -31.01 -12.42
C ILE A 1 18.89 -32.15 -11.71
N GLY A 2 18.48 -32.45 -10.48
CA GLY A 2 19.08 -33.49 -9.64
C GLY A 2 18.03 -34.20 -8.82
N SER A 3 18.36 -35.35 -8.23
CA SER A 3 17.53 -35.91 -7.16
C SER A 3 18.10 -35.47 -5.82
N TYR A 4 17.22 -35.09 -4.90
CA TYR A 4 17.64 -34.89 -3.51
C TYR A 4 17.39 -36.19 -2.75
N ASP A 5 18.46 -36.79 -2.25
CA ASP A 5 18.37 -37.90 -1.31
C ASP A 5 18.13 -37.33 0.09
N VAL A 6 16.91 -37.50 0.60
CA VAL A 6 16.51 -36.98 1.91
C VAL A 6 17.28 -37.67 3.04
N ALA A 7 17.60 -38.96 2.91
CA ALA A 7 18.29 -39.71 3.97
C ALA A 7 19.76 -39.28 4.08
N ASN A 8 20.42 -39.07 2.94
CA ASN A 8 21.83 -38.69 2.88
C ASN A 8 22.06 -37.17 2.75
N GLN A 9 20.99 -36.38 2.70
CA GLN A 9 20.99 -34.92 2.50
C GLN A 9 21.84 -34.45 1.31
N HIS A 10 21.90 -35.26 0.26
CA HIS A 10 22.81 -35.07 -0.86
C HIS A 10 22.06 -34.88 -2.17
N PHE A 11 22.49 -33.91 -2.98
CA PHE A 11 22.00 -33.75 -4.35
C PHE A 11 22.79 -34.62 -5.30
N SER A 12 22.12 -35.52 -6.01
CA SER A 12 22.69 -36.15 -7.21
C SER A 12 22.48 -35.21 -8.40
N ASN A 13 23.41 -35.18 -9.36
CA ASN A 13 23.23 -34.43 -10.60
C ASN A 13 22.81 -35.41 -11.71
N PHE A 14 21.73 -35.10 -12.43
CA PHE A 14 21.33 -35.92 -13.58
C PHE A 14 22.22 -35.70 -14.83
N ASN A 15 23.22 -34.81 -14.77
CA ASN A 15 24.20 -34.56 -15.83
C ASN A 15 23.56 -34.38 -17.21
N PHE A 16 22.51 -33.55 -17.28
CA PHE A 16 21.86 -33.24 -18.54
C PHE A 16 22.78 -32.39 -19.42
N ARG A 17 23.10 -32.92 -20.61
CA ARG A 17 23.96 -32.26 -21.60
C ARG A 17 23.15 -31.90 -22.83
N SER A 18 23.51 -30.76 -23.44
CA SER A 18 22.95 -30.33 -24.72
C SER A 18 23.22 -31.39 -25.78
N PRO A 19 22.22 -31.84 -26.55
CA PRO A 19 22.43 -32.77 -27.66
C PRO A 19 23.41 -32.22 -28.70
N GLU A 20 23.44 -30.90 -28.88
CA GLU A 20 24.25 -30.22 -29.90
C GLU A 20 25.68 -29.94 -29.42
N SER A 21 25.83 -29.29 -28.25
CA SER A 21 27.13 -28.78 -27.79
C SER A 21 27.80 -29.65 -26.73
N GLN A 22 27.11 -30.66 -26.18
CA GLN A 22 27.54 -31.50 -25.06
C GLN A 22 27.86 -30.71 -23.76
N GLN A 23 27.58 -29.41 -23.73
CA GLN A 23 27.70 -28.58 -22.54
C GLN A 23 26.54 -28.86 -21.56
N PRO A 24 26.72 -28.61 -20.25
CA PRO A 24 25.64 -28.68 -19.29
C PRO A 24 24.43 -27.83 -19.71
N LEU A 25 23.22 -28.37 -19.54
CA LEU A 25 22.00 -27.63 -19.82
C LEU A 25 21.76 -26.55 -18.77
N THR A 26 21.43 -25.35 -19.23
CA THR A 26 20.76 -24.34 -18.41
C THR A 26 19.27 -24.65 -18.43
N VAL A 27 18.65 -24.75 -17.27
CA VAL A 27 17.23 -25.08 -17.15
C VAL A 27 16.56 -24.04 -16.29
N TYR A 28 15.60 -23.31 -16.84
CA TYR A 28 14.85 -22.28 -16.13
C TYR A 28 13.61 -22.85 -15.48
N ASP A 29 12.86 -23.68 -16.20
CA ASP A 29 11.66 -24.34 -15.70
C ASP A 29 11.56 -25.77 -16.24
N PHE A 30 10.81 -26.63 -15.55
CA PHE A 30 10.60 -28.00 -15.95
C PHE A 30 9.28 -28.58 -15.43
N VAL A 31 8.67 -29.47 -16.21
CA VAL A 31 7.47 -30.21 -15.81
C VAL A 31 7.56 -31.66 -16.27
N ASN A 32 6.91 -32.55 -15.53
CA ASN A 32 6.67 -33.92 -15.96
C ASN A 32 5.24 -34.05 -16.47
N ASP A 33 5.06 -34.62 -17.65
CA ASP A 33 3.72 -34.99 -18.15
C ASP A 33 3.28 -36.35 -17.62
N LYS A 34 2.03 -36.74 -17.91
CA LYS A 34 1.45 -37.99 -17.42
C LYS A 34 2.13 -39.25 -18.00
N GLU A 35 2.86 -39.11 -19.10
CA GLU A 35 3.63 -40.21 -19.72
C GLU A 35 5.03 -40.35 -19.11
N GLY A 36 5.37 -39.52 -18.13
CA GLY A 36 6.69 -39.50 -17.47
C GLY A 36 7.75 -38.75 -18.28
N THR A 37 7.37 -38.03 -19.34
CA THR A 37 8.29 -37.20 -20.11
C THR A 37 8.56 -35.89 -19.39
N TRP A 38 9.83 -35.55 -19.25
CA TRP A 38 10.26 -34.26 -18.75
C TRP A 38 10.39 -33.25 -19.88
N TRP A 39 9.71 -32.12 -19.71
CA TRP A 39 9.85 -30.93 -20.54
C TRP A 39 10.61 -29.88 -19.76
N MET A 40 11.56 -29.23 -20.40
CA MET A 40 12.49 -28.29 -19.77
C MET A 40 12.76 -27.11 -20.70
N THR A 41 13.01 -25.93 -20.15
CA THR A 41 13.27 -24.70 -20.92
C THR A 41 14.67 -24.14 -20.74
N ASP A 42 15.22 -23.61 -21.84
CA ASP A 42 16.39 -22.72 -21.86
C ASP A 42 16.00 -21.47 -22.69
N PRO A 43 15.35 -20.46 -22.06
CA PRO A 43 14.86 -19.26 -22.76
C PRO A 43 16.00 -18.46 -23.41
N ASP A 44 17.19 -18.42 -22.80
CA ASP A 44 18.37 -17.71 -23.32
C ASP A 44 18.79 -18.21 -24.71
N LYS A 45 18.51 -19.48 -25.01
CA LYS A 45 18.77 -20.10 -26.31
C LYS A 45 17.50 -20.37 -27.13
N SER A 46 16.34 -20.05 -26.58
CA SER A 46 15.02 -20.31 -27.15
C SER A 46 14.79 -21.80 -27.47
N PHE A 47 15.26 -22.68 -26.58
CA PHE A 47 15.15 -24.13 -26.75
C PHE A 47 14.21 -24.77 -25.73
N LEU A 48 13.53 -25.82 -26.19
CA LEU A 48 12.84 -26.77 -25.35
C LEU A 48 13.60 -28.10 -25.40
N TYR A 49 13.76 -28.71 -24.24
CA TYR A 49 14.29 -30.06 -24.11
C TYR A 49 13.19 -31.02 -23.72
N ARG A 50 13.26 -32.21 -24.30
CA ARG A 50 12.38 -33.33 -23.97
C ARG A 50 13.23 -34.51 -23.54
N LYS A 51 12.91 -35.10 -22.39
CA LYS A 51 13.51 -36.36 -21.94
C LYS A 51 12.43 -37.38 -21.60
N LYS A 52 12.38 -38.46 -22.37
CA LYS A 52 11.55 -39.63 -22.05
C LYS A 52 12.18 -40.45 -20.91
N PRO A 53 11.41 -41.23 -20.13
CA PRO A 53 11.92 -41.98 -18.98
C PRO A 53 13.20 -42.80 -19.24
N LEU A 54 13.28 -43.44 -20.40
CA LEU A 54 14.41 -44.29 -20.83
C LEU A 54 15.15 -43.72 -22.07
N GLY A 55 14.83 -42.48 -22.48
CA GLY A 55 15.33 -41.88 -23.71
C GLY A 55 16.46 -40.87 -23.50
N PRO A 56 17.21 -40.54 -24.57
CA PRO A 56 18.13 -39.41 -24.55
C PRO A 56 17.35 -38.10 -24.39
N ILE A 57 18.08 -37.03 -24.06
CA ILE A 57 17.52 -35.68 -24.14
C ILE A 57 17.48 -35.28 -25.61
N GLU A 58 16.37 -34.72 -26.03
CA GLU A 58 16.16 -34.23 -27.38
C GLU A 58 15.84 -32.74 -27.34
N MET A 59 16.37 -31.99 -28.31
CA MET A 59 15.93 -30.62 -28.55
C MET A 59 14.67 -30.66 -29.41
N VAL A 60 13.61 -30.01 -28.95
CA VAL A 60 12.31 -30.00 -29.63
C VAL A 60 11.92 -28.59 -30.05
N SER A 61 11.33 -28.48 -31.23
CA SER A 61 10.78 -27.22 -31.75
C SER A 61 9.26 -27.34 -31.86
N VAL A 62 8.56 -26.32 -31.40
CA VAL A 62 7.11 -26.23 -31.56
C VAL A 62 6.80 -25.91 -33.02
N LEU A 63 5.71 -26.49 -33.53
CA LEU A 63 5.26 -26.33 -34.91
C LEU A 63 4.04 -25.40 -34.96
N ASP A 64 4.02 -24.46 -35.90
CA ASP A 64 2.83 -23.66 -36.17
C ASP A 64 1.71 -24.49 -36.84
N ALA A 65 0.60 -23.83 -37.17
CA ALA A 65 -0.55 -24.47 -37.82
C ALA A 65 -0.19 -25.07 -39.20
N GLN A 66 0.81 -24.51 -39.88
CA GLN A 66 1.32 -24.95 -41.18
C GLN A 66 2.42 -26.03 -41.06
N GLY A 67 2.83 -26.39 -39.84
CA GLY A 67 3.88 -27.38 -39.58
C GLY A 67 5.30 -26.82 -39.66
N LYS A 68 5.47 -25.50 -39.72
CA LYS A 68 6.79 -24.85 -39.71
C LYS A 68 7.31 -24.74 -38.27
N LYS A 69 8.60 -25.01 -38.10
CA LYS A 69 9.29 -24.86 -36.81
C LYS A 69 9.29 -23.40 -36.36
N MET A 70 8.91 -23.19 -35.10
CA MET A 70 8.96 -21.91 -34.43
C MET A 70 10.12 -21.85 -33.45
N LYS A 71 10.73 -20.67 -33.35
CA LYS A 71 11.69 -20.34 -32.30
C LYS A 71 10.97 -19.56 -31.21
N LEU A 72 10.84 -20.16 -30.02
CA LEU A 72 10.10 -19.61 -28.89
C LEU A 72 11.03 -19.46 -27.69
N GLU A 73 11.01 -18.29 -27.08
CA GLU A 73 11.69 -17.99 -25.81
C GLU A 73 10.71 -18.28 -24.68
N VAL A 74 10.72 -19.52 -24.20
CA VAL A 74 9.77 -20.02 -23.19
C VAL A 74 10.37 -19.84 -21.80
N GLU A 75 9.74 -19.00 -20.99
CA GLU A 75 10.14 -18.66 -19.63
C GLU A 75 9.64 -19.70 -18.62
N ALA A 76 8.41 -20.17 -18.81
CA ALA A 76 7.75 -21.10 -17.90
C ALA A 76 6.84 -22.06 -18.65
N LEU A 77 6.55 -23.21 -18.06
CA LEU A 77 5.73 -24.22 -18.67
C LEU A 77 4.94 -25.05 -17.65
N TYR A 78 3.80 -25.59 -18.08
CA TYR A 78 3.04 -26.57 -17.30
C TYR A 78 2.25 -27.51 -18.20
N VAL A 79 1.77 -28.60 -17.62
CA VAL A 79 0.82 -29.50 -18.27
C VAL A 79 -0.56 -29.26 -17.67
N ASN A 80 -1.54 -28.96 -18.51
CA ASN A 80 -2.90 -28.73 -18.05
C ASN A 80 -3.67 -30.04 -17.82
N ASN A 81 -4.89 -29.95 -17.29
CA ASN A 81 -5.71 -31.12 -16.98
C ASN A 81 -6.07 -31.97 -18.22
N GLN A 82 -6.04 -31.38 -19.42
CA GLN A 82 -6.26 -32.04 -20.71
C GLN A 82 -4.98 -32.68 -21.29
N ASP A 83 -3.90 -32.74 -20.51
CA ASP A 83 -2.61 -33.28 -20.94
C ASP A 83 -2.00 -32.52 -22.13
N GLN A 84 -2.25 -31.21 -22.18
CA GLN A 84 -1.63 -30.32 -23.17
C GLN A 84 -0.48 -29.56 -22.52
N LEU A 85 0.57 -29.34 -23.31
CA LEU A 85 1.73 -28.57 -22.90
C LEU A 85 1.43 -27.07 -23.06
N CYS A 86 1.44 -26.36 -21.95
CA CYS A 86 1.19 -24.93 -21.87
C CYS A 86 2.53 -24.19 -21.72
N LEU A 87 2.82 -23.28 -22.65
CA LEU A 87 4.08 -22.56 -22.74
C LEU A 87 3.84 -21.06 -22.53
N ILE A 88 4.56 -20.48 -21.57
CA ILE A 88 4.59 -19.05 -21.27
C ILE A 88 5.87 -18.50 -21.90
N SER A 89 5.72 -17.58 -22.86
CA SER A 89 6.85 -17.10 -23.65
C SER A 89 6.84 -15.60 -23.85
N HIS A 90 7.90 -15.06 -24.47
CA HIS A 90 7.98 -13.64 -24.81
C HIS A 90 7.01 -13.24 -25.94
N GLN A 91 6.45 -14.23 -26.63
CA GLN A 91 5.51 -14.07 -27.74
C GLN A 91 4.06 -14.37 -27.31
N GLY A 92 3.80 -14.43 -26.00
CA GLY A 92 2.49 -14.74 -25.43
C GLY A 92 2.36 -16.18 -24.96
N PHE A 93 1.12 -16.61 -24.78
CA PHE A 93 0.77 -17.90 -24.19
C PHE A 93 0.38 -18.91 -25.28
N PHE A 94 1.04 -20.06 -25.29
CA PHE A 94 0.80 -21.13 -26.26
C PHE A 94 0.27 -22.38 -25.57
N VAL A 95 -0.69 -23.04 -26.21
CA VAL A 95 -1.15 -24.38 -25.85
C VAL A 95 -0.74 -25.31 -26.98
N VAL A 96 0.04 -26.34 -26.66
CA VAL A 96 0.70 -27.23 -27.61
C VAL A 96 0.30 -28.67 -27.31
N ASN A 97 0.08 -29.45 -28.36
CA ASN A 97 -0.10 -30.90 -28.21
C ASN A 97 1.28 -31.56 -28.00
N PRO A 98 1.53 -32.25 -26.87
CA PRO A 98 2.86 -32.77 -26.54
C PRO A 98 3.37 -33.86 -27.50
N HIS A 99 2.48 -34.61 -28.15
CA HIS A 99 2.84 -35.69 -29.08
C HIS A 99 3.24 -35.15 -30.46
N THR A 100 2.44 -34.23 -31.00
CA THR A 100 2.61 -33.68 -32.36
C THR A 100 3.45 -32.41 -32.39
N LEU A 101 3.68 -31.78 -31.23
CA LEU A 101 4.33 -30.47 -31.07
C LEU A 101 3.63 -29.32 -31.80
N LYS A 102 2.41 -29.53 -32.30
CA LYS A 102 1.64 -28.49 -32.99
C LYS A 102 0.96 -27.55 -31.99
N VAL A 103 1.00 -26.25 -32.29
CA VAL A 103 0.21 -25.24 -31.57
C VAL A 103 -1.28 -25.52 -31.78
N LEU A 104 -2.00 -25.69 -30.67
CA LEU A 104 -3.45 -25.80 -30.62
C LEU A 104 -4.10 -24.43 -30.46
N LYS A 105 -3.53 -23.59 -29.59
CA LYS A 105 -4.01 -22.22 -29.33
C LYS A 105 -2.85 -21.28 -29.05
N HIS A 106 -2.99 -20.03 -29.47
CA HIS A 106 -2.04 -18.95 -29.20
C HIS A 106 -2.83 -17.72 -28.73
N TYR A 107 -2.52 -17.25 -27.52
CA TYR A 107 -3.14 -16.08 -26.91
C TYR A 107 -2.12 -14.94 -26.88
N VAL A 108 -2.48 -13.86 -27.58
CA VAL A 108 -1.67 -12.67 -27.77
C VAL A 108 -2.59 -11.46 -27.92
N LEU A 109 -2.21 -10.33 -27.36
CA LEU A 109 -2.87 -9.05 -27.58
C LEU A 109 -2.26 -8.41 -28.83
N LYS A 110 -2.97 -8.49 -29.96
CA LYS A 110 -2.46 -8.13 -31.31
C LYS A 110 -2.16 -6.63 -31.46
N ASP A 111 -3.01 -5.77 -30.91
CA ASP A 111 -2.88 -4.31 -31.01
C ASP A 111 -2.15 -3.70 -29.81
N ALA A 112 -1.26 -4.47 -29.18
CA ALA A 112 -0.52 -4.06 -28.00
C ALA A 112 1.00 -4.06 -28.24
N SER A 113 1.71 -3.25 -27.46
CA SER A 113 3.19 -3.25 -27.44
C SER A 113 3.73 -4.65 -27.15
N TYR A 114 4.89 -5.00 -27.72
CA TYR A 114 5.58 -6.28 -27.50
C TYR A 114 5.68 -6.65 -26.01
N SER A 115 6.04 -5.68 -25.17
CA SER A 115 6.14 -5.84 -23.71
C SER A 115 4.85 -6.26 -22.99
N THR A 116 3.69 -6.17 -23.64
CA THR A 116 2.41 -6.66 -23.13
C THR A 116 2.27 -8.17 -23.28
N ASN A 117 2.95 -8.76 -24.26
CA ASN A 117 2.94 -10.19 -24.53
C ASN A 117 4.22 -10.88 -24.04
N TYR A 118 5.15 -10.11 -23.46
CA TYR A 118 6.35 -10.65 -22.83
C TYR A 118 6.01 -11.20 -21.46
N LEU A 119 5.62 -12.48 -21.41
CA LEU A 119 5.20 -13.17 -20.20
C LEU A 119 6.39 -13.84 -19.49
N CYS A 120 6.44 -13.77 -18.16
CA CYS A 120 7.54 -14.32 -17.37
C CYS A 120 7.11 -15.15 -16.16
N SER A 121 5.84 -15.12 -15.77
CA SER A 121 5.34 -15.94 -14.65
C SER A 121 3.87 -16.24 -14.86
N TYR A 122 3.35 -17.25 -14.18
CA TYR A 122 1.94 -17.59 -14.26
C TYR A 122 1.39 -18.14 -12.95
N THR A 123 0.07 -18.10 -12.82
CA THR A 123 -0.66 -18.96 -11.87
C THR A 123 -1.97 -19.41 -12.50
N VAL A 124 -2.33 -20.67 -12.28
CA VAL A 124 -3.66 -21.19 -12.58
C VAL A 124 -4.46 -21.11 -11.29
N THR A 125 -5.51 -20.30 -11.29
CA THR A 125 -6.33 -20.09 -10.10
C THR A 125 -7.25 -21.29 -9.87
N SER A 126 -7.77 -21.43 -8.65
CA SER A 126 -8.79 -22.44 -8.31
C SER A 126 -10.07 -22.28 -9.13
N ASN A 127 -10.32 -21.07 -9.63
CA ASN A 127 -11.41 -20.82 -10.54
C ASN A 127 -11.06 -21.26 -11.99
N GLY A 128 -9.80 -21.52 -12.36
CA GLY A 128 -9.44 -21.96 -13.71
C GLY A 128 -9.25 -20.81 -14.70
N GLU A 129 -9.17 -19.58 -14.21
CA GLU A 129 -8.50 -18.51 -14.93
C GLU A 129 -6.99 -18.72 -14.88
N VAL A 130 -6.28 -18.17 -15.86
CA VAL A 130 -4.82 -18.18 -15.87
C VAL A 130 -4.32 -16.75 -15.90
N TRP A 131 -3.54 -16.40 -14.88
CA TRP A 131 -2.94 -15.09 -14.72
C TRP A 131 -1.47 -15.18 -15.13
N PHE A 132 -1.00 -14.19 -15.88
CA PHE A 132 0.34 -14.15 -16.44
C PHE A 132 1.03 -12.83 -16.10
N GLY A 133 2.17 -12.90 -15.43
CA GLY A 133 2.99 -11.74 -15.17
C GLY A 133 3.71 -11.29 -16.43
N THR A 134 3.78 -9.98 -16.66
CA THR A 134 4.51 -9.41 -17.80
C THR A 134 5.76 -8.67 -17.35
N LEU A 135 6.75 -8.52 -18.23
CA LEU A 135 7.95 -7.72 -17.99
C LEU A 135 7.81 -6.24 -18.38
N GLY A 136 6.60 -5.71 -18.58
CA GLY A 136 6.52 -4.26 -18.83
C GLY A 136 5.16 -3.61 -18.95
N LYS A 137 4.04 -4.35 -18.96
CA LYS A 137 2.70 -3.78 -19.11
C LYS A 137 1.66 -4.40 -18.18
N GLY A 138 2.07 -4.74 -16.95
CA GLY A 138 1.17 -5.21 -15.91
C GLY A 138 0.96 -6.72 -15.94
N VAL A 139 -0.31 -7.17 -15.91
CA VAL A 139 -0.67 -8.60 -15.81
C VAL A 139 -1.73 -8.97 -16.85
N ASN A 140 -1.53 -10.08 -17.55
CA ASN A 140 -2.52 -10.61 -18.48
C ASN A 140 -3.35 -11.70 -17.81
N VAL A 141 -4.62 -11.81 -18.17
CA VAL A 141 -5.55 -12.80 -17.62
C VAL A 141 -6.32 -13.47 -18.75
N LEU A 142 -6.21 -14.79 -18.83
CA LEU A 142 -7.11 -15.63 -19.61
C LEU A 142 -8.28 -16.04 -18.71
N LYS A 143 -9.44 -15.46 -18.99
CA LYS A 143 -10.68 -15.75 -18.28
C LYS A 143 -11.26 -17.11 -18.71
N ARG A 144 -12.15 -17.64 -17.87
CA ARG A 144 -12.85 -18.92 -18.11
C ARG A 144 -13.64 -18.96 -19.42
N ASP A 145 -14.20 -17.83 -19.82
CA ASP A 145 -14.97 -17.68 -21.07
C ASP A 145 -14.08 -17.60 -22.32
N GLY A 146 -12.75 -17.67 -22.14
CA GLY A 146 -11.76 -17.54 -23.20
C GLY A 146 -11.33 -16.10 -23.48
N THR A 147 -11.88 -15.11 -22.77
CA THR A 147 -11.48 -13.71 -22.92
C THR A 147 -10.06 -13.52 -22.41
N TYR A 148 -9.19 -12.92 -23.24
CA TYR A 148 -7.82 -12.58 -22.88
C TYR A 148 -7.69 -11.06 -22.68
N VAL A 149 -7.40 -10.62 -21.46
CA VAL A 149 -7.34 -9.21 -21.09
C VAL A 149 -6.01 -8.85 -20.43
N ASN A 150 -5.66 -7.57 -20.44
CA ASN A 150 -4.52 -7.02 -19.73
C ASN A 150 -4.98 -6.01 -18.68
N TYR A 151 -4.47 -6.13 -17.45
CA TYR A 151 -4.59 -5.11 -16.41
C TYR A 151 -3.28 -4.31 -16.33
N ASN A 152 -3.40 -2.99 -16.43
CA ASN A 152 -2.32 -2.02 -16.43
C ASN A 152 -2.79 -0.69 -15.80
N VAL A 153 -1.96 0.34 -15.90
CA VAL A 153 -2.21 1.65 -15.26
C VAL A 153 -3.54 2.28 -15.69
N ASN A 154 -3.98 2.04 -16.93
CA ASN A 154 -5.20 2.62 -17.48
C ASN A 154 -6.48 1.97 -16.92
N ASN A 155 -6.38 0.79 -16.29
CA ASN A 155 -7.53 0.07 -15.74
C ASN A 155 -7.30 -0.40 -14.29
N GLY A 156 -6.47 0.36 -13.55
CA GLY A 156 -6.39 0.25 -12.09
C GLY A 156 -5.22 -0.57 -11.55
N PHE A 157 -4.30 -1.06 -12.40
CA PHE A 157 -3.09 -1.75 -11.96
C PHE A 157 -1.81 -0.97 -12.30
N PRO A 158 -1.26 -0.18 -11.36
CA PRO A 158 -0.18 0.76 -11.67
C PRO A 158 1.18 0.10 -11.92
N ALA A 159 1.38 -1.15 -11.50
CA ALA A 159 2.66 -1.82 -11.62
C ALA A 159 2.95 -2.25 -13.07
N LYS A 160 4.21 -2.14 -13.50
CA LYS A 160 4.63 -2.44 -14.87
C LYS A 160 5.10 -3.87 -15.03
N MET A 161 5.89 -4.38 -14.09
CA MET A 161 6.43 -5.74 -14.12
C MET A 161 5.80 -6.58 -13.01
N VAL A 162 5.48 -7.82 -13.32
CA VAL A 162 4.91 -8.81 -12.37
C VAL A 162 5.74 -10.07 -12.42
N PHE A 163 6.38 -10.40 -11.31
CA PHE A 163 7.41 -11.44 -11.23
C PHE A 163 6.90 -12.78 -10.69
N GLY A 164 5.88 -12.75 -9.84
CA GLY A 164 5.28 -13.94 -9.24
C GLY A 164 3.83 -13.68 -8.87
N ILE A 165 3.01 -14.73 -8.98
CA ILE A 165 1.55 -14.65 -8.78
C ILE A 165 1.09 -15.84 -7.95
N LEU A 166 0.37 -15.59 -6.86
CA LEU A 166 -0.19 -16.63 -5.99
C LEU A 166 -1.66 -16.34 -5.71
N GLU A 167 -2.48 -17.40 -5.67
CA GLU A 167 -3.87 -17.33 -5.20
C GLU A 167 -3.95 -17.68 -3.70
N ASP A 168 -4.58 -16.80 -2.93
CA ASP A 168 -4.90 -17.01 -1.52
C ASP A 168 -5.84 -18.21 -1.30
N VAL A 169 -5.60 -18.99 -0.25
CA VAL A 169 -6.47 -20.10 0.13
C VAL A 169 -7.80 -19.59 0.65
N ALA A 170 -7.79 -18.60 1.55
CA ALA A 170 -8.96 -18.18 2.31
C ALA A 170 -9.92 -17.30 1.50
N THR A 171 -9.39 -16.24 0.87
CA THR A 171 -10.21 -15.25 0.14
C THR A 171 -10.25 -15.49 -1.37
N LYS A 172 -9.38 -16.35 -1.89
CA LYS A 172 -9.09 -16.52 -3.33
C LYS A 172 -8.49 -15.30 -4.01
N ASN A 173 -8.18 -14.23 -3.28
CA ASN A 173 -7.54 -13.04 -3.83
C ASN A 173 -6.19 -13.39 -4.47
N ILE A 174 -5.80 -12.62 -5.48
CA ILE A 174 -4.56 -12.85 -6.22
C ILE A 174 -3.49 -11.91 -5.70
N TRP A 175 -2.36 -12.45 -5.28
CA TRP A 175 -1.21 -11.70 -4.80
C TRP A 175 -0.13 -11.68 -5.87
N LEU A 176 0.39 -10.50 -6.16
CA LEU A 176 1.33 -10.24 -7.24
C LEU A 176 2.57 -9.55 -6.68
N SER A 177 3.74 -10.17 -6.83
CA SER A 177 5.01 -9.49 -6.61
C SER A 177 5.37 -8.68 -7.85
N THR A 178 5.65 -7.39 -7.66
CA THR A 178 5.78 -6.43 -8.77
C THR A 178 7.01 -5.54 -8.64
N SER A 179 7.34 -4.80 -9.70
CA SER A 179 8.37 -3.75 -9.66
C SER A 179 8.07 -2.62 -8.67
N ASP A 180 6.81 -2.49 -8.22
CA ASP A 180 6.38 -1.44 -7.28
C ASP A 180 5.84 -2.05 -5.97
N GLY A 181 6.42 -3.17 -5.52
CA GLY A 181 6.02 -3.84 -4.29
C GLY A 181 4.99 -4.94 -4.51
N LEU A 182 4.34 -5.37 -3.43
CA LEU A 182 3.33 -6.44 -3.49
C LEU A 182 1.93 -5.84 -3.68
N PHE A 183 1.15 -6.41 -4.58
CA PHE A 183 -0.24 -6.03 -4.83
C PHE A 183 -1.17 -7.20 -4.57
N CYS A 184 -2.40 -6.90 -4.17
CA CYS A 184 -3.48 -7.86 -3.99
C CYS A 184 -4.67 -7.45 -4.87
N PHE A 185 -5.11 -8.35 -5.74
CA PHE A 185 -6.36 -8.21 -6.46
C PHE A 185 -7.49 -8.82 -5.62
N ASN A 186 -8.41 -7.97 -5.19
CA ASN A 186 -9.53 -8.35 -4.36
C ASN A 186 -10.75 -8.69 -5.25
N TRP A 187 -11.20 -9.94 -5.22
CA TRP A 187 -12.34 -10.39 -6.03
C TRP A 187 -13.65 -9.67 -5.70
N LYS A 188 -13.86 -9.32 -4.42
CA LYS A 188 -15.11 -8.69 -3.97
C LYS A 188 -15.24 -7.26 -4.49
N SER A 189 -14.14 -6.50 -4.48
CA SER A 189 -14.12 -5.11 -4.96
C SER A 189 -13.72 -4.97 -6.43
N SER A 190 -13.17 -6.03 -7.03
CA SER A 190 -12.54 -6.02 -8.36
C SER A 190 -11.47 -4.93 -8.51
N LYS A 191 -10.65 -4.74 -7.46
CA LYS A 191 -9.59 -3.72 -7.42
C LYS A 191 -8.25 -4.30 -7.02
N PHE A 192 -7.20 -3.70 -7.57
CA PHE A 192 -5.83 -3.90 -7.12
C PHE A 192 -5.52 -2.96 -5.97
N GLU A 193 -5.06 -3.51 -4.86
CA GLU A 193 -4.66 -2.79 -3.66
C GLU A 193 -3.19 -3.08 -3.37
N LYS A 194 -2.40 -2.03 -3.19
CA LYS A 194 -0.99 -2.18 -2.81
C LYS A 194 -0.91 -2.66 -1.36
N ALA A 195 -0.24 -3.78 -1.14
CA ALA A 195 -0.04 -4.34 0.18
C ALA A 195 0.80 -3.39 1.03
N ARG A 196 0.35 -3.14 2.26
CA ARG A 196 1.05 -2.28 3.20
C ARG A 196 1.72 -3.14 4.25
N PHE A 197 3.04 -3.04 4.34
CA PHE A 197 3.81 -3.62 5.42
C PHE A 197 4.15 -2.53 6.44
N TYR A 198 3.98 -2.85 7.73
CA TYR A 198 4.23 -1.92 8.83
C TYR A 198 5.73 -1.68 9.05
N GLN A 199 6.55 -2.68 8.76
CA GLN A 199 8.00 -2.55 8.69
C GLN A 199 8.41 -2.24 7.25
N GLU A 200 9.45 -1.41 7.10
CA GLU A 200 10.07 -1.21 5.79
C GLU A 200 10.47 -2.56 5.21
N ASN A 201 9.88 -2.89 4.06
CA ASN A 201 10.13 -4.15 3.40
C ASN A 201 11.53 -4.09 2.76
N ASN A 202 12.52 -4.68 3.43
CA ASN A 202 13.90 -4.67 3.00
C ASN A 202 14.25 -5.82 2.03
N ILE A 203 13.25 -6.44 1.41
CA ILE A 203 13.42 -7.56 0.46
C ILE A 203 14.18 -7.18 -0.82
N GLY A 204 14.31 -5.89 -1.10
CA GLY A 204 14.86 -5.38 -2.34
C GLY A 204 13.92 -5.65 -3.52
N SER A 205 14.49 -6.03 -4.67
CA SER A 205 13.72 -6.33 -5.87
C SER A 205 13.25 -7.78 -5.87
N PHE A 206 11.97 -8.02 -6.18
CA PHE A 206 11.46 -9.38 -6.36
C PHE A 206 12.08 -10.07 -7.58
N TYR A 207 12.22 -11.40 -7.51
CA TYR A 207 12.68 -12.22 -8.62
C TYR A 207 11.53 -12.95 -9.31
N ILE A 208 11.72 -13.18 -10.62
CA ILE A 208 10.83 -14.01 -11.44
C ILE A 208 10.83 -15.43 -10.85
N HIS A 209 9.66 -16.08 -10.81
CA HIS A 209 9.47 -17.43 -10.26
C HIS A 209 9.77 -17.60 -8.76
N ALA A 210 10.19 -16.54 -8.07
CA ALA A 210 10.43 -16.56 -6.63
C ALA A 210 9.11 -16.35 -5.85
N ALA A 211 8.16 -17.26 -6.04
CA ALA A 211 6.87 -17.24 -5.35
C ALA A 211 6.45 -18.67 -4.98
N TYR A 212 6.09 -18.89 -3.72
CA TYR A 212 5.67 -20.18 -3.22
C TYR A 212 4.57 -20.03 -2.17
N LYS A 213 3.59 -20.94 -2.20
CA LYS A 213 2.51 -21.01 -1.22
C LYS A 213 2.72 -22.23 -0.34
N THR A 214 2.81 -22.04 0.97
CA THR A 214 2.98 -23.16 1.92
C THR A 214 1.69 -23.95 2.07
N SER A 215 1.79 -25.17 2.61
CA SER A 215 0.63 -26.01 2.93
C SER A 215 -0.31 -25.37 3.97
N ARG A 216 0.19 -24.43 4.78
CA ARG A 216 -0.60 -23.65 5.74
C ARG A 216 -1.32 -22.46 5.11
N GLY A 217 -1.09 -22.17 3.83
CA GLY A 217 -1.66 -21.01 3.14
C GLY A 217 -0.83 -19.72 3.27
N GLU A 218 0.33 -19.78 3.93
CA GLU A 218 1.27 -18.66 3.98
C GLU A 218 1.86 -18.43 2.58
N MET A 219 2.13 -17.17 2.26
CA MET A 219 2.71 -16.76 0.99
C MET A 219 4.16 -16.37 1.18
N LEU A 220 5.00 -16.92 0.32
CA LEU A 220 6.42 -16.63 0.26
C LEU A 220 6.74 -15.99 -1.08
N PHE A 221 7.33 -14.80 -1.06
CA PHE A 221 7.88 -14.14 -2.24
C PHE A 221 9.36 -13.84 -2.00
N GLY A 222 10.23 -14.21 -2.93
CA GLY A 222 11.67 -14.00 -2.85
C GLY A 222 12.13 -12.75 -3.61
N GLY A 223 13.19 -12.13 -3.11
CA GLY A 223 13.86 -11.00 -3.75
C GLY A 223 15.37 -11.00 -3.51
N THR A 224 16.01 -9.89 -3.86
CA THR A 224 17.48 -9.76 -3.80
C THR A 224 18.04 -9.85 -2.38
N ASN A 225 17.25 -9.48 -1.37
CA ASN A 225 17.67 -9.44 0.03
C ASN A 225 16.89 -10.45 0.89
N GLY A 226 16.62 -11.64 0.36
CA GLY A 226 15.95 -12.74 1.07
C GLY A 226 14.52 -12.95 0.59
N PHE A 227 13.58 -13.20 1.50
CA PHE A 227 12.19 -13.47 1.17
C PHE A 227 11.22 -12.85 2.18
N LEU A 228 9.99 -12.66 1.73
CA LEU A 228 8.86 -12.18 2.50
C LEU A 228 7.95 -13.38 2.73
N LEU A 229 7.72 -13.74 3.99
CA LEU A 229 6.75 -14.75 4.40
C LEU A 229 5.65 -14.06 5.19
N PHE A 230 4.40 -14.21 4.76
CA PHE A 230 3.26 -13.65 5.48
C PHE A 230 2.01 -14.50 5.27
N ASP A 231 1.07 -14.37 6.20
CA ASP A 231 -0.27 -14.94 6.04
C ASP A 231 -1.22 -13.82 5.54
N PRO A 232 -1.83 -14.00 4.35
CA PRO A 232 -2.72 -13.01 3.75
C PRO A 232 -3.98 -12.72 4.59
N ALA A 233 -4.37 -13.59 5.51
CA ALA A 233 -5.51 -13.37 6.40
C ALA A 233 -5.24 -12.29 7.46
N TYR A 234 -3.97 -12.12 7.86
CA TYR A 234 -3.55 -11.09 8.82
C TYR A 234 -2.95 -9.86 8.13
N LEU A 235 -2.59 -9.99 6.84
CA LEU A 235 -2.19 -8.87 6.02
C LEU A 235 -3.45 -8.09 5.59
N ASN A 236 -3.69 -6.98 6.28
CA ASN A 236 -4.70 -5.93 5.99
C ASN A 236 -5.78 -5.81 7.08
N LYS A 237 -5.48 -4.96 8.05
CA LYS A 237 -6.24 -3.76 8.44
C LYS A 237 -5.90 -3.45 9.89
N ASN A 238 -5.24 -2.33 10.13
CA ASN A 238 -5.34 -1.71 11.43
C ASN A 238 -6.79 -1.24 11.60
N LEU A 239 -7.62 -2.03 12.27
CA LEU A 239 -9.00 -1.65 12.60
C LEU A 239 -9.06 -0.75 13.84
N GLN A 240 -7.92 -0.42 14.44
CA GLN A 240 -7.87 0.48 15.57
C GLN A 240 -8.22 1.90 15.10
N LYS A 241 -9.39 2.36 15.54
CA LYS A 241 -9.80 3.75 15.42
C LYS A 241 -9.07 4.56 16.50
N PRO A 242 -8.13 5.45 16.14
CA PRO A 242 -7.34 6.16 17.13
C PRO A 242 -8.15 7.23 17.86
N LYS A 243 -7.79 7.45 19.12
CA LYS A 243 -8.21 8.57 19.96
C LYS A 243 -7.04 9.52 20.15
N VAL A 244 -7.32 10.81 20.13
CA VAL A 244 -6.33 11.87 20.34
C VAL A 244 -6.28 12.27 21.81
N PHE A 245 -5.08 12.45 22.34
CA PHE A 245 -4.80 12.90 23.69
C PHE A 245 -3.98 14.18 23.62
N PHE A 246 -4.32 15.15 24.47
CA PHE A 246 -3.52 16.36 24.61
C PHE A 246 -2.36 16.08 25.54
N THR A 247 -1.15 16.42 25.11
CA THR A 247 0.11 16.11 25.81
C THR A 247 0.84 17.34 26.30
N GLY A 248 0.43 18.52 25.84
CA GLY A 248 1.03 19.77 26.28
C GLY A 248 0.26 20.98 25.77
N PHE A 249 0.40 22.08 26.51
CA PHE A 249 -0.21 23.36 26.19
C PHE A 249 0.82 24.45 26.46
N LEU A 250 1.14 25.24 25.43
CA LEU A 250 2.05 26.36 25.57
C LEU A 250 1.29 27.66 25.36
N VAL A 251 1.59 28.64 26.19
CA VAL A 251 1.09 30.01 26.08
C VAL A 251 2.30 30.92 25.89
N ASN A 252 2.33 31.70 24.82
CA ASN A 252 3.47 32.55 24.45
C ASN A 252 4.81 31.79 24.47
N ASN A 253 4.82 30.60 23.85
CA ASN A 253 5.96 29.67 23.76
C ASN A 253 6.48 29.12 25.11
N LYS A 254 5.73 29.29 26.21
CA LYS A 254 6.07 28.72 27.52
C LYS A 254 5.12 27.58 27.85
N LEU A 255 5.69 26.42 28.18
CA LEU A 255 4.92 25.25 28.60
C LEU A 255 4.20 25.54 29.92
N VAL A 256 2.87 25.39 29.90
CA VAL A 256 2.03 25.54 31.07
C VAL A 256 1.87 24.19 31.74
N LYS A 257 2.15 24.14 33.04
CA LYS A 257 1.90 22.97 33.90
C LYS A 257 0.88 23.34 34.96
N PRO A 258 0.06 22.40 35.44
CA PRO A 258 -0.77 22.63 36.62
C PRO A 258 0.15 22.82 37.84
N ALA A 259 0.34 24.07 38.27
CA ALA A 259 1.15 24.46 39.42
C ALA A 259 0.70 25.84 39.96
N ASP A 260 0.90 26.04 41.26
CA ASP A 260 0.25 27.01 42.16
C ASP A 260 -0.11 28.40 41.59
N GLY A 261 -1.39 28.76 41.76
CA GLY A 261 -1.99 30.11 41.80
C GLY A 261 -1.96 30.97 40.53
N SER A 262 -0.99 30.77 39.65
CA SER A 262 -0.71 31.62 38.48
C SER A 262 -0.79 30.88 37.15
N SER A 263 -1.02 29.56 37.19
CA SER A 263 -1.16 28.74 36.00
C SER A 263 -2.55 28.86 35.39
N VAL A 264 -2.59 28.93 34.06
CA VAL A 264 -3.81 28.91 33.25
C VAL A 264 -4.54 27.54 33.37
N LEU A 265 -3.79 26.49 33.72
CA LEU A 265 -4.31 25.13 33.82
C LEU A 265 -4.60 24.78 35.29
N THR A 266 -5.86 24.47 35.60
CA THR A 266 -6.30 23.98 36.92
C THR A 266 -6.02 22.49 37.12
N LYS A 267 -5.94 21.73 36.02
CA LYS A 267 -5.65 20.29 35.97
C LYS A 267 -4.71 20.01 34.81
N ASP A 268 -4.17 18.79 34.74
CA ASP A 268 -3.42 18.36 33.56
C ASP A 268 -4.27 18.47 32.28
N ILE A 269 -3.64 18.91 31.18
CA ILE A 269 -4.33 19.16 29.91
C ILE A 269 -5.02 17.91 29.36
N GLY A 270 -4.48 16.72 29.61
CA GLY A 270 -5.10 15.45 29.21
C GLY A 270 -6.44 15.22 29.92
N SER A 271 -6.59 15.70 31.15
CA SER A 271 -7.82 15.57 31.94
C SER A 271 -8.92 16.58 31.56
N LEU A 272 -8.53 17.70 30.94
CA LEU A 272 -9.45 18.74 30.45
C LEU A 272 -10.13 18.36 29.13
N SER A 273 -9.66 17.29 28.48
CA SER A 273 -10.22 16.81 27.21
C SER A 273 -11.71 16.49 27.33
N ASN A 274 -12.52 17.11 26.47
CA ASN A 274 -13.98 16.97 26.42
C ASN A 274 -14.74 17.43 27.69
N GLN A 275 -14.11 18.18 28.59
CA GLN A 275 -14.77 18.76 29.76
C GLN A 275 -15.26 20.18 29.46
N LYS A 276 -16.56 20.36 29.21
CA LYS A 276 -17.14 21.67 28.85
C LYS A 276 -17.07 22.71 29.98
N GLU A 277 -17.10 22.24 31.22
CA GLU A 277 -17.12 23.09 32.42
C GLU A 277 -15.72 23.61 32.79
N ASP A 278 -14.68 22.83 32.52
CA ASP A 278 -13.29 23.18 32.82
C ASP A 278 -12.64 23.94 31.63
N LYS A 279 -13.12 25.17 31.34
CA LYS A 279 -12.55 26.03 30.29
C LYS A 279 -11.16 26.55 30.66
N ILE A 280 -10.25 26.54 29.69
CA ILE A 280 -8.93 27.21 29.80
C ILE A 280 -9.15 28.71 29.59
N ARG A 281 -8.92 29.53 30.62
CA ARG A 281 -9.11 30.98 30.56
C ARG A 281 -7.77 31.70 30.36
N LEU A 282 -7.65 32.39 29.24
CA LEU A 282 -6.47 33.15 28.84
C LEU A 282 -6.75 34.64 28.95
N SER A 283 -5.79 35.41 29.46
CA SER A 283 -5.87 36.87 29.39
C SER A 283 -5.56 37.37 27.98
N SER A 284 -5.88 38.64 27.69
CA SER A 284 -5.59 39.24 26.38
C SER A 284 -4.09 39.28 26.01
N SER A 285 -3.18 39.16 26.99
CA SER A 285 -1.73 39.06 26.74
C SER A 285 -1.25 37.63 26.50
N GLN A 286 -2.13 36.63 26.68
CA GLN A 286 -1.90 35.20 26.51
C GLN A 286 -2.57 34.66 25.24
N SER A 287 -2.58 35.46 24.17
CA SER A 287 -3.32 35.19 22.94
C SER A 287 -2.61 34.25 21.94
N ASN A 288 -1.35 33.89 22.19
CA ASN A 288 -0.63 32.90 21.38
C ASN A 288 -0.61 31.54 22.09
N VAL A 289 -1.18 30.54 21.43
CA VAL A 289 -1.39 29.21 22.01
C VAL A 289 -0.82 28.14 21.08
N GLU A 290 -0.09 27.19 21.65
CA GLU A 290 0.31 25.96 20.95
C GLU A 290 -0.24 24.75 21.71
N ILE A 291 -0.96 23.88 20.98
CA ILE A 291 -1.57 22.67 21.53
C ILE A 291 -0.78 21.48 21.01
N LYS A 292 -0.20 20.69 21.93
CA LYS A 292 0.51 19.45 21.62
C LYS A 292 -0.40 18.25 21.84
N PHE A 293 -0.31 17.28 20.94
CA PHE A 293 -1.18 16.11 20.95
C PHE A 293 -0.46 14.84 20.53
N SER A 294 -1.04 13.70 20.89
CA SER A 294 -0.64 12.37 20.45
C SER A 294 -1.88 11.51 20.18
N ALA A 295 -1.71 10.42 19.45
CA ALA A 295 -2.76 9.43 19.24
C ALA A 295 -2.31 8.07 19.81
N ASN A 296 -3.25 7.26 20.27
CA ASN A 296 -2.99 5.88 20.70
C ASN A 296 -2.83 4.88 19.54
N SER A 297 -2.34 5.33 18.38
CA SER A 297 -1.99 4.49 17.22
C SER A 297 -0.47 4.48 17.06
N TYR A 298 0.17 3.45 17.61
CA TYR A 298 1.63 3.34 17.67
C TYR A 298 2.24 2.64 16.45
N LEU A 299 1.46 1.82 15.74
CA LEU A 299 1.89 1.14 14.53
C LEU A 299 2.12 2.17 13.42
N SER A 300 3.37 2.29 12.94
CA SER A 300 3.79 3.26 11.93
C SER A 300 3.25 4.67 12.23
N ALA A 301 3.49 5.16 13.45
CA ALA A 301 2.89 6.40 13.97
C ALA A 301 3.19 7.65 13.13
N GLU A 302 4.30 7.64 12.39
CA GLU A 302 4.70 8.66 11.42
C GLU A 302 3.73 8.80 10.23
N LYS A 303 2.95 7.74 9.94
CA LYS A 303 1.93 7.71 8.87
C LYS A 303 0.54 8.11 9.35
N ASN A 304 0.35 8.34 10.65
CA ASN A 304 -0.92 8.85 11.17
C ASN A 304 -1.17 10.27 10.64
N GLN A 305 -2.42 10.57 10.31
CA GLN A 305 -2.85 11.92 9.93
C GLN A 305 -3.73 12.50 11.04
N PHE A 306 -3.66 13.82 11.23
CA PHE A 306 -4.56 14.53 12.12
C PHE A 306 -5.41 15.50 11.33
N ALA A 307 -6.68 15.62 11.71
CA ALA A 307 -7.57 16.66 11.22
C ALA A 307 -7.99 17.48 12.43
N TYR A 308 -7.86 18.80 12.33
CA TYR A 308 -8.21 19.73 13.40
C TYR A 308 -8.98 20.94 12.89
N ARG A 309 -9.68 21.61 13.80
CA ARG A 309 -10.34 22.91 13.56
C ARG A 309 -10.52 23.68 14.86
N MET A 310 -10.76 24.98 14.75
CA MET A 310 -10.99 25.88 15.89
C MET A 310 -12.29 26.63 15.68
N LEU A 311 -13.38 26.11 16.27
CA LEU A 311 -14.67 26.78 16.23
C LEU A 311 -14.55 28.14 16.94
N GLY A 312 -15.05 29.19 16.30
CA GLY A 312 -14.79 30.59 16.67
C GLY A 312 -13.78 31.29 15.75
N LEU A 313 -12.95 30.54 15.01
CA LEU A 313 -12.14 31.07 13.89
C LEU A 313 -12.63 30.58 12.53
N GLY A 314 -13.09 29.33 12.46
CA GLY A 314 -13.62 28.72 11.24
C GLY A 314 -14.18 27.32 11.48
N GLU A 315 -15.01 26.83 10.55
CA GLU A 315 -15.72 25.54 10.70
C GLU A 315 -15.07 24.39 9.91
N ASP A 316 -14.21 24.71 8.94
CA ASP A 316 -13.57 23.74 8.06
C ASP A 316 -12.45 22.95 8.75
N TRP A 317 -12.37 21.66 8.42
CA TRP A 317 -11.31 20.78 8.90
C TRP A 317 -10.02 21.00 8.12
N GLN A 318 -8.92 21.21 8.83
CA GLN A 318 -7.57 21.28 8.27
C GLN A 318 -6.85 19.96 8.52
N ILE A 319 -6.20 19.41 7.49
CA ILE A 319 -5.38 18.20 7.59
C ILE A 319 -3.95 18.63 7.95
N SER A 320 -3.39 18.05 9.00
CA SER A 320 -2.03 18.30 9.42
C SER A 320 -1.01 17.71 8.44
N HIS A 321 0.19 18.30 8.39
CA HIS A 321 1.30 17.67 7.66
C HIS A 321 1.74 16.37 8.34
N ALA A 322 2.44 15.51 7.59
CA ALA A 322 2.98 14.27 8.14
C ALA A 322 3.90 14.58 9.34
N ASN A 323 3.76 13.79 10.41
CA ASN A 323 4.55 13.90 11.64
C ASN A 323 4.35 15.20 12.47
N GLN A 324 3.35 16.03 12.14
CA GLN A 324 3.00 17.22 12.93
C GLN A 324 2.32 16.80 14.25
N LYS A 325 2.92 17.16 15.40
CA LYS A 325 2.44 16.81 16.76
C LYS A 325 1.94 18.01 17.57
N SER A 326 1.91 19.18 16.94
CA SER A 326 1.37 20.40 17.54
C SER A 326 0.77 21.33 16.51
N VAL A 327 -0.17 22.15 16.96
CA VAL A 327 -0.82 23.21 16.17
C VAL A 327 -0.73 24.51 16.96
N GLN A 328 -0.40 25.59 16.26
CA GLN A 328 -0.24 26.91 16.84
C GLN A 328 -1.32 27.87 16.32
N PHE A 329 -1.92 28.62 17.23
CA PHE A 329 -2.82 29.73 16.94
C PHE A 329 -2.20 31.02 17.47
N LEU A 330 -2.14 32.04 16.62
CA LEU A 330 -1.51 33.32 16.94
C LEU A 330 -2.58 34.41 17.07
N ASN A 331 -2.37 35.31 18.04
CA ASN A 331 -3.17 36.51 18.26
C ASN A 331 -4.68 36.24 18.32
N LEU A 332 -5.10 35.23 19.10
CA LEU A 332 -6.51 34.98 19.35
C LEU A 332 -7.19 36.23 19.92
N SER A 333 -8.29 36.64 19.29
CA SER A 333 -9.12 37.75 19.77
C SER A 333 -9.93 37.32 21.00
N GLY A 334 -10.52 38.30 21.69
CA GLY A 334 -11.39 38.00 22.83
C GLY A 334 -12.62 37.21 22.39
N GLY A 335 -12.92 36.09 23.06
CA GLY A 335 -14.01 35.21 22.69
C GLY A 335 -13.91 33.79 23.24
N ASP A 336 -14.95 32.99 22.98
CA ASP A 336 -15.00 31.56 23.26
C ASP A 336 -14.60 30.75 22.02
N TYR A 337 -13.74 29.76 22.23
CA TYR A 337 -13.26 28.87 21.18
C TYR A 337 -13.35 27.41 21.59
N ILE A 338 -13.53 26.54 20.60
CA ILE A 338 -13.50 25.08 20.77
C ILE A 338 -12.49 24.51 19.79
N PHE A 339 -11.36 24.03 20.32
CA PHE A 339 -10.40 23.28 19.52
C PHE A 339 -10.87 21.84 19.40
N GLU A 340 -11.09 21.37 18.18
CA GLU A 340 -11.49 19.99 17.88
C GLU A 340 -10.39 19.29 17.09
N ILE A 341 -10.06 18.06 17.46
CA ILE A 341 -9.07 17.24 16.76
C ILE A 341 -9.48 15.77 16.73
N LYS A 342 -9.19 15.11 15.61
CA LYS A 342 -9.28 13.66 15.43
C LYS A 342 -8.06 13.15 14.66
N ALA A 343 -7.81 11.85 14.71
CA ALA A 343 -6.70 11.20 14.03
C ALA A 343 -7.18 10.08 13.11
N SER A 344 -6.39 9.77 12.09
CA SER A 344 -6.43 8.50 11.38
C SER A 344 -5.25 7.64 11.80
N ASN A 345 -5.43 6.33 11.75
CA ASN A 345 -4.29 5.42 11.88
C ASN A 345 -3.45 5.42 10.59
N ASN A 346 -2.38 4.60 10.58
CA ASN A 346 -1.48 4.40 9.45
C ASN A 346 -2.20 3.90 8.17
N ASP A 347 -3.40 3.35 8.29
CA ASP A 347 -4.18 2.85 7.16
C ASP A 347 -5.18 3.87 6.60
N GLY A 348 -5.30 5.04 7.25
CA GLY A 348 -6.26 6.09 6.88
C GLY A 348 -7.65 5.89 7.50
N LEU A 349 -7.80 4.96 8.43
CA LEU A 349 -9.05 4.79 9.17
C LEU A 349 -9.16 5.88 10.24
N TRP A 350 -10.10 6.80 10.05
CA TRP A 350 -10.36 7.90 10.98
C TRP A 350 -11.08 7.41 12.24
N GLY A 351 -10.66 7.94 13.39
CA GLY A 351 -11.36 7.76 14.65
C GLY A 351 -12.72 8.47 14.66
N ASP A 352 -13.70 7.85 15.32
CA ASP A 352 -15.04 8.44 15.48
C ASP A 352 -15.08 9.48 16.61
N GLN A 353 -14.13 9.41 17.54
CA GLN A 353 -14.07 10.30 18.71
C GLN A 353 -13.30 11.59 18.39
N ILE A 354 -13.97 12.72 18.54
CA ILE A 354 -13.37 14.05 18.48
C ILE A 354 -12.94 14.45 19.89
N SER A 355 -11.66 14.77 20.05
CA SER A 355 -11.13 15.33 21.29
C SER A 355 -11.23 16.84 21.26
N ARG A 356 -11.73 17.43 22.35
CA ARG A 356 -12.04 18.86 22.43
C ARG A 356 -11.33 19.56 23.57
N LEU A 357 -10.89 20.79 23.34
CA LEU A 357 -10.52 21.75 24.39
C LEU A 357 -11.37 23.01 24.27
N TYR A 358 -11.86 23.48 25.40
CA TYR A 358 -12.64 24.71 25.49
C TYR A 358 -11.74 25.83 26.00
N ILE A 359 -11.60 26.89 25.22
CA ILE A 359 -10.68 28.00 25.47
C ILE A 359 -11.49 29.29 25.49
N HIS A 360 -11.26 30.14 26.49
CA HIS A 360 -11.82 31.48 26.57
C HIS A 360 -10.69 32.49 26.63
N VAL A 361 -10.73 33.51 25.78
CA VAL A 361 -9.77 34.62 25.79
C VAL A 361 -10.48 35.89 26.27
N ASP A 362 -10.01 36.45 27.37
CA ASP A 362 -10.55 37.70 27.90
C ASP A 362 -10.26 38.86 26.91
N PRO A 363 -11.22 39.76 26.67
CA PRO A 363 -10.97 40.93 25.84
C PRO A 363 -9.93 41.85 26.49
N PRO A 364 -9.17 42.62 25.69
CA PRO A 364 -8.24 43.62 26.22
C PRO A 364 -8.93 44.60 27.18
N PHE A 365 -8.20 45.06 28.21
CA PHE A 365 -8.76 45.92 29.26
C PHE A 365 -9.41 47.21 28.74
N PHE A 366 -8.91 47.77 27.63
CA PHE A 366 -9.45 48.97 26.97
C PHE A 366 -10.76 48.72 26.19
N LEU A 367 -11.16 47.46 26.02
CA LEU A 367 -12.46 47.05 25.48
C LEU A 367 -13.40 46.52 26.57
N SER A 368 -13.05 46.70 27.85
CA SER A 368 -13.92 46.34 28.97
C SER A 368 -15.11 47.30 29.08
N TRP A 369 -16.20 46.83 29.69
CA TRP A 369 -17.38 47.67 29.93
C TRP A 369 -17.08 48.92 30.76
N TRP A 370 -16.15 48.82 31.73
CA TRP A 370 -15.64 49.97 32.48
C TRP A 370 -14.91 50.98 31.58
N ALA A 371 -14.13 50.51 30.61
CA ALA A 371 -13.48 51.39 29.63
C ALA A 371 -14.52 52.14 28.79
N TYR A 372 -15.61 51.48 28.36
CA TYR A 372 -16.72 52.15 27.68
C TYR A 372 -17.41 53.20 28.56
N CYS A 373 -17.60 52.93 29.87
CA CYS A 373 -18.11 53.94 30.81
C CYS A 373 -17.17 55.15 30.91
N CYS A 374 -15.85 54.92 30.99
CA CYS A 374 -14.85 55.99 31.01
C CYS A 374 -14.83 56.79 29.71
N TYR A 375 -14.95 56.13 28.54
CA TYR A 375 -15.05 56.81 27.25
C TYR A 375 -16.33 57.64 27.15
N ALA A 376 -17.47 57.11 27.58
CA ALA A 376 -18.73 57.85 27.62
C ALA A 376 -18.64 59.08 28.55
N ALA A 377 -17.99 58.95 29.71
CA ALA A 377 -17.76 60.06 30.63
C ALA A 377 -16.85 61.14 30.02
N LEU A 378 -15.74 60.74 29.38
CA LEU A 378 -14.83 61.66 28.69
C LEU A 378 -15.52 62.41 27.54
N VAL A 379 -16.32 61.72 26.73
CA VAL A 379 -17.09 62.33 25.64
C VAL A 379 -18.13 63.31 26.20
N SER A 380 -18.83 62.95 27.28
CA SER A 380 -19.81 63.82 27.94
C SER A 380 -19.15 65.07 28.52
N ALA A 381 -17.97 64.93 29.15
CA ALA A 381 -17.20 66.05 29.65
C ALA A 381 -16.72 66.97 28.52
N LEU A 382 -16.24 66.40 27.41
CA LEU A 382 -15.83 67.17 26.23
C LEU A 382 -17.01 67.97 25.65
N LEU A 383 -18.18 67.34 25.48
CA LEU A 383 -19.40 68.00 25.02
C LEU A 383 -19.85 69.12 25.98
N PHE A 384 -19.75 68.89 27.28
CA PHE A 384 -20.03 69.91 28.30
C PHE A 384 -19.08 71.11 28.18
N PHE A 385 -17.78 70.87 28.02
CA PHE A 385 -16.79 71.94 27.84
C PHE A 385 -17.00 72.72 26.54
N ILE A 386 -17.35 72.03 25.44
CA ILE A 386 -17.68 72.67 24.16
C ILE A 386 -18.92 73.55 24.32
N MET A 387 -20.02 73.03 24.90
CA MET A 387 -21.23 73.82 25.13
C MET A 387 -20.97 75.04 26.02
N ARG A 388 -20.18 74.89 27.08
CA ARG A 388 -19.80 76.01 27.97
C ARG A 388 -18.92 77.04 27.26
N TYR A 389 -18.03 76.62 26.36
CA TYR A 389 -17.22 77.54 25.56
C TYR A 389 -18.07 78.36 24.58
N TYR A 390 -19.08 77.74 23.96
CA TYR A 390 -20.03 78.45 23.08
C TYR A 390 -21.04 79.31 23.84
N SER A 391 -21.39 79.00 25.10
CA SER A 391 -22.31 79.82 25.91
C SER A 391 -21.65 81.01 26.61
N ASN A 392 -20.31 81.01 26.72
CA ASN A 392 -19.51 82.08 27.31
C ASN A 392 -18.90 83.02 26.25
N LYS A 393 -19.26 82.84 24.98
CA LYS A 393 -19.09 83.82 23.89
C LYS A 393 -20.41 84.52 23.69
#